data_AF-A0A4Z2I597-F1
#
_entry.id   AF-A0A4Z2I597-F1
#
_cell.length_a   1.000
_cell.length_b   1.000
_cell.length_c   1.000
_cell.angle_alpha   90.00
_cell.angle_beta   90.00
_cell.angle_gamma   90.00
#
_symmetry.space_group_name_H-M   'P 1'
#
loop_
_entity.id
_entity.type
_entity.pdbx_description
1 polymer ?
#
loop_
_entity_poly.entity_id
_entity_poly.type
_entity_poly.pdbx_seq_one_letter_code
_entity_poly.pdbx_strand_id
1 'polypeptide(L)'
;MLTCAVDGYPEPTVTWTRNEVALEAGEKYSFNDDGSEMTLMDVTKLDEGDYACIAKNKAGESEKELSLRVFVKPKITYIVNQSTSEMVDQVTLTCEALGDPTPTISWSSGERVFTEGEQVR
;
A
#
# COMPACT_ATOMS: atom_id res chain seq x y z
N MET A 1 -0.71 -11.05 -2.57
CA MET A 1 -0.86 -12.44 -2.09
C MET A 1 -0.63 -12.46 -0.60
N LEU A 2 -1.47 -13.15 0.13
CA LEU A 2 -1.38 -13.40 1.56
C LEU A 2 -1.28 -14.90 1.78
N THR A 3 -0.44 -15.32 2.72
CA THR A 3 -0.17 -16.73 2.99
C THR A 3 -0.41 -17.05 4.46
N CYS A 4 -0.99 -18.22 4.71
CA CYS A 4 -1.27 -18.75 6.03
C CYS A 4 -0.62 -20.13 6.14
N ALA A 5 0.48 -20.24 6.87
CA ALA A 5 1.14 -21.51 7.10
C ALA A 5 0.33 -22.33 8.10
N VAL A 6 -0.22 -23.46 7.64
CA VAL A 6 -1.11 -24.31 8.44
C VAL A 6 -0.54 -25.73 8.51
N ASP A 7 -0.62 -26.32 9.69
CA ASP A 7 -0.28 -27.73 9.95
C ASP A 7 -1.32 -28.31 10.92
N GLY A 8 -1.60 -29.61 10.80
CA GLY A 8 -2.55 -30.27 11.68
C GLY A 8 -3.05 -31.63 11.17
N TYR A 9 -3.49 -32.48 12.10
CA TYR A 9 -4.12 -33.77 11.78
C TYR A 9 -5.48 -33.94 12.47
N PRO A 10 -6.54 -34.34 11.74
CA PRO A 10 -6.61 -34.46 10.29
C PRO A 10 -6.32 -33.15 9.57
N GLU A 11 -5.96 -33.25 8.30
CA GLU A 11 -5.64 -32.11 7.45
C GLU A 11 -6.75 -31.03 7.56
N PRO A 12 -6.39 -29.81 8.01
CA PRO A 12 -7.36 -28.75 8.23
C PRO A 12 -7.72 -28.05 6.92
N THR A 13 -8.95 -27.56 6.84
CA THR A 13 -9.38 -26.63 5.79
C THR A 13 -9.08 -25.20 6.21
N VAL A 14 -8.60 -24.36 5.29
CA VAL A 14 -8.32 -22.95 5.55
C VAL A 14 -9.41 -22.07 4.93
N THR A 15 -9.92 -21.11 5.71
CA THR A 15 -10.81 -20.04 5.24
C THR A 15 -10.22 -18.68 5.60
N TRP A 16 -10.63 -17.65 4.86
CA TRP A 16 -10.18 -16.27 5.07
C TRP A 16 -11.36 -15.38 5.46
N THR A 17 -11.11 -14.46 6.37
CA THR A 17 -12.09 -13.45 6.81
C THR A 17 -11.50 -12.05 6.74
N ARG A 18 -12.38 -11.06 6.62
CA ARG A 18 -12.07 -9.63 6.79
C ARG A 18 -13.16 -9.02 7.66
N ASN A 19 -12.78 -8.40 8.77
CA ASN A 19 -13.71 -7.89 9.77
C ASN A 19 -14.77 -8.94 10.17
N GLU A 20 -14.32 -10.17 10.49
CA GLU A 20 -15.17 -11.31 10.86
C GLU A 20 -16.10 -11.86 9.75
N VAL A 21 -16.06 -11.29 8.54
CA VAL A 21 -16.85 -11.76 7.39
C VAL A 21 -16.02 -12.66 6.50
N ALA A 22 -16.53 -13.87 6.20
CA ALA A 22 -15.87 -14.81 5.30
C ALA A 22 -15.72 -14.25 3.88
N LEU A 23 -14.55 -14.47 3.29
CA LEU A 23 -14.24 -14.08 1.92
C LEU A 23 -14.50 -15.25 0.98
N GLU A 24 -15.17 -14.97 -0.13
CA GLU A 24 -15.51 -15.97 -1.15
C GLU A 24 -14.72 -15.74 -2.44
N ALA A 25 -14.50 -16.82 -3.19
CA ALA A 25 -13.82 -16.76 -4.48
C ALA A 25 -14.67 -15.95 -5.49
N GLY A 26 -14.01 -15.08 -6.25
CA GLY A 26 -14.67 -14.24 -7.24
C GLY A 26 -13.68 -13.35 -7.96
N GLU A 27 -14.15 -12.20 -8.47
CA GLU A 27 -13.29 -11.23 -9.15
C GLU A 27 -12.21 -10.64 -8.22
N LYS A 28 -12.56 -10.42 -6.95
CA LYS A 28 -11.68 -9.77 -5.98
C LYS A 28 -10.69 -10.71 -5.30
N TYR A 29 -11.12 -11.93 -4.99
CA TYR A 29 -10.36 -12.89 -4.19
C TYR A 29 -10.25 -14.23 -4.92
N SER A 30 -9.06 -14.80 -4.91
CA SER A 30 -8.80 -16.17 -5.39
C SER A 30 -7.99 -16.92 -4.34
N PHE A 31 -8.17 -18.23 -4.29
CA PHE A 31 -7.55 -19.12 -3.32
C PHE A 31 -6.86 -20.26 -4.05
N ASN A 32 -5.77 -20.77 -3.48
CA ASN A 32 -5.19 -22.03 -3.92
C ASN A 32 -6.02 -23.23 -3.42
N ASP A 33 -5.62 -24.45 -3.81
CA ASP A 33 -6.43 -25.67 -3.59
C ASP A 33 -6.72 -25.98 -2.11
N ASP A 34 -5.79 -25.66 -1.20
CA ASP A 34 -5.95 -25.90 0.25
C ASP A 34 -6.43 -24.64 1.02
N GLY A 35 -6.59 -23.51 0.33
CA GLY A 35 -6.98 -22.22 0.90
C GLY A 35 -5.89 -21.51 1.70
N SER A 36 -4.68 -22.07 1.83
CA SER A 36 -3.58 -21.46 2.58
C SER A 36 -3.02 -20.18 1.94
N GLU A 37 -3.28 -19.96 0.65
CA GLU A 37 -2.89 -18.76 -0.08
C GLU A 37 -4.10 -18.03 -0.65
N MET A 38 -4.21 -16.73 -0.36
CA MET A 38 -5.21 -15.85 -0.95
C MET A 38 -4.55 -14.77 -1.82
N THR A 39 -5.06 -14.61 -3.04
CA THR A 39 -4.67 -13.52 -3.94
C THR A 39 -5.80 -12.52 -4.10
N LEU A 40 -5.54 -11.26 -3.72
CA LEU A 40 -6.38 -10.11 -4.01
C LEU A 40 -6.04 -9.51 -5.37
N MET A 41 -7.05 -9.34 -6.22
CA MET A 41 -6.94 -8.64 -7.50
C MET A 41 -7.28 -7.14 -7.36
N ASP A 42 -6.75 -6.31 -8.26
CA ASP A 42 -7.03 -4.87 -8.33
C ASP A 42 -7.00 -4.16 -6.97
N VAL A 43 -5.89 -4.29 -6.26
CA VAL A 43 -5.71 -3.75 -4.90
C VAL A 43 -5.77 -2.23 -4.91
N THR A 44 -6.62 -1.69 -4.05
CA THR A 44 -6.80 -0.26 -3.82
C THR A 44 -6.60 0.08 -2.33
N LYS A 45 -6.56 1.37 -1.99
CA LYS A 45 -6.45 1.79 -0.59
C LYS A 45 -7.63 1.32 0.27
N LEU A 46 -8.80 1.06 -0.35
CA LEU A 46 -9.98 0.52 0.35
C LEU A 46 -9.82 -0.94 0.79
N ASP A 47 -8.83 -1.65 0.28
CA ASP A 47 -8.55 -3.04 0.66
C ASP A 47 -7.66 -3.16 1.88
N GLU A 48 -7.04 -2.05 2.31
CA GLU A 48 -6.31 -1.97 3.57
C GLU A 48 -7.22 -2.35 4.76
N GLY A 49 -6.65 -3.10 5.70
CA GLY A 49 -7.37 -3.55 6.88
C GLY A 49 -6.84 -4.87 7.41
N ASP A 50 -7.53 -5.38 8.42
CA ASP A 50 -7.18 -6.62 9.09
C ASP A 50 -7.94 -7.80 8.47
N TYR A 51 -7.18 -8.85 8.17
CA TYR A 51 -7.65 -10.11 7.63
C TYR A 51 -7.28 -11.20 8.61
N ALA A 52 -8.03 -12.30 8.62
CA ALA A 52 -7.64 -13.48 9.38
C ALA A 52 -7.73 -14.73 8.50
N CYS A 53 -6.84 -15.68 8.74
CA CYS A 53 -7.00 -17.04 8.26
C CYS A 53 -7.44 -17.94 9.42
N ILE A 54 -8.37 -18.83 9.12
CA ILE A 54 -8.96 -19.76 10.07
C ILE A 54 -8.70 -21.17 9.56
N ALA A 55 -7.97 -21.97 10.34
CA ALA A 55 -7.70 -23.37 10.07
C ALA A 55 -8.61 -24.24 10.93
N LYS A 56 -9.41 -25.12 10.30
CA LYS A 56 -10.40 -25.94 10.99
C LYS A 56 -10.31 -27.41 10.60
N ASN A 57 -10.35 -28.30 11.59
CA ASN A 57 -10.48 -29.74 11.40
C ASN A 57 -11.40 -30.36 12.47
N LYS A 58 -11.52 -31.69 12.50
CA LYS A 58 -12.36 -32.38 13.50
C LYS A 58 -11.86 -32.26 14.95
N ALA A 59 -10.61 -31.86 15.15
CA ALA A 59 -10.02 -31.69 16.48
C ALA A 59 -10.23 -30.27 17.03
N GLY A 60 -10.43 -29.28 16.16
CA GLY A 60 -10.70 -27.92 16.58
C GLY A 60 -10.47 -26.88 15.49
N GLU A 61 -10.23 -25.65 15.92
CA GLU A 61 -10.07 -24.46 15.08
C GLU A 61 -8.96 -23.58 15.64
N SER A 62 -8.22 -22.93 14.76
CA SER A 62 -7.18 -21.97 15.10
C SER A 62 -7.25 -20.79 14.13
N GLU A 63 -6.96 -19.59 14.62
CA GLU A 63 -7.09 -18.35 13.87
C GLU A 63 -5.80 -17.54 13.97
N LYS A 64 -5.45 -16.86 12.87
CA LYS A 64 -4.34 -15.92 12.82
C LYS A 64 -4.72 -14.65 12.07
N GLU A 65 -4.63 -13.52 12.76
CA GLU A 65 -4.83 -12.19 12.19
C GLU A 65 -3.56 -11.67 11.49
N LEU A 66 -3.76 -10.87 10.44
CA LEU A 66 -2.73 -10.12 9.72
C LEU A 66 -3.28 -8.76 9.27
N SER A 67 -2.41 -7.75 9.22
CA SER A 67 -2.77 -6.42 8.73
C SER A 67 -2.21 -6.18 7.32
N LEU A 68 -3.09 -5.96 6.36
CA LEU A 68 -2.72 -5.55 5.01
C LEU A 68 -2.57 -4.02 4.95
N ARG A 69 -1.39 -3.52 4.57
CA ARG A 69 -1.15 -2.10 4.28
C ARG A 69 -0.98 -1.88 2.78
N VAL A 70 -1.65 -0.86 2.26
CA VAL A 70 -1.59 -0.49 0.83
C VAL A 70 -0.93 0.86 0.68
N PHE A 71 0.20 0.90 -0.04
CA PHE A 71 0.96 2.12 -0.30
C PHE A 71 0.63 2.70 -1.67
N VAL A 72 0.57 4.02 -1.75
CA VAL A 72 0.33 4.74 -3.00
C VAL A 72 1.64 5.39 -3.43
N LYS A 73 2.11 5.01 -4.63
CA LYS A 73 3.36 5.55 -5.19
C LYS A 73 3.30 7.08 -5.28
N PRO A 74 4.40 7.78 -4.96
CA PRO A 74 4.50 9.22 -5.15
C PRO A 74 4.20 9.62 -6.60
N LYS A 75 3.36 10.64 -6.78
CA LYS A 75 3.02 11.25 -8.07
C LYS A 75 3.11 12.75 -7.95
N ILE A 76 4.00 13.36 -8.72
CA ILE A 76 4.09 14.82 -8.83
C ILE A 76 2.83 15.32 -9.54
N THR A 77 2.12 16.25 -8.90
CA THR A 77 0.88 16.84 -9.41
C THR A 77 1.08 18.23 -9.97
N TYR A 78 2.03 18.99 -9.44
CA TYR A 78 2.24 20.38 -9.81
C TYR A 78 3.72 20.74 -9.69
N ILE A 79 4.26 21.35 -10.74
CA ILE A 79 5.54 22.06 -10.72
C ILE A 79 5.27 23.42 -11.34
N VAL A 80 5.45 24.50 -10.59
CA VAL A 80 5.34 25.85 -11.16
C VAL A 80 6.51 26.73 -10.80
N ASN A 81 6.95 27.39 -11.86
CA ASN A 81 7.80 28.55 -11.93
C ASN A 81 6.92 29.79 -11.80
N GLN A 82 6.82 30.33 -10.59
CA GLN A 82 6.16 31.62 -10.39
C GLN A 82 7.14 32.74 -10.73
N SER A 83 6.81 33.53 -11.74
CA SER A 83 7.54 34.73 -12.15
C SER A 83 6.52 35.82 -12.44
N THR A 84 6.44 36.84 -11.59
CA THR A 84 5.45 37.92 -11.69
C THR A 84 6.13 39.27 -11.95
N SER A 85 6.87 39.43 -13.06
CA SER A 85 7.41 40.74 -13.51
C SER A 85 8.18 40.59 -14.83
N GLU A 86 8.27 41.66 -15.64
CA GLU A 86 9.16 41.77 -16.81
C GLU A 86 10.64 42.02 -16.44
N MET A 87 10.94 42.24 -15.15
CA MET A 87 12.28 42.20 -14.54
C MET A 87 12.26 41.15 -13.42
N VAL A 88 12.84 39.98 -13.66
CA VAL A 88 12.84 38.86 -12.70
C VAL A 88 14.25 38.69 -12.13
N ASP A 89 14.45 39.12 -10.88
CA ASP A 89 15.68 38.88 -10.11
C ASP A 89 15.63 37.56 -9.31
N GLN A 90 14.44 36.95 -9.16
CA GLN A 90 14.23 35.73 -8.37
C GLN A 90 13.08 34.89 -8.93
N VAL A 91 13.26 33.56 -8.96
CA VAL A 91 12.22 32.60 -9.36
C VAL A 91 11.95 31.65 -8.19
N THR A 92 10.66 31.43 -7.89
CA THR A 92 10.23 30.42 -6.94
C THR A 92 9.75 29.19 -7.68
N LEU A 93 10.30 28.03 -7.34
CA LEU A 93 9.83 26.73 -7.81
C LEU A 93 9.02 26.06 -6.70
N THR A 94 7.75 25.76 -6.99
CA THR A 94 6.88 25.00 -6.10
C THR A 94 6.66 23.63 -6.68
N CYS A 95 6.80 22.58 -5.87
CA CYS A 95 6.51 21.19 -6.24
C CYS A 95 5.49 20.63 -5.25
N GLU A 96 4.47 19.96 -5.78
CA GLU A 96 3.49 19.22 -5.00
C GLU A 96 3.46 17.77 -5.48
N ALA A 97 3.41 16.84 -4.54
CA ALA A 97 3.31 15.42 -4.83
C ALA A 97 2.29 14.75 -3.90
N LEU A 98 1.51 13.84 -4.47
CA LEU A 98 0.60 12.96 -3.74
C LEU A 98 1.27 11.60 -3.54
N GLY A 99 0.94 10.91 -2.46
CA GLY A 99 1.43 9.58 -2.16
C GLY A 99 1.01 9.17 -0.76
N ASP A 100 1.12 7.87 -0.47
CA ASP A 100 0.86 7.32 0.85
C ASP A 100 1.96 6.28 1.18
N PRO A 101 2.86 6.55 2.14
CA PRO A 101 2.88 7.75 2.99
C PRO A 101 3.17 9.03 2.20
N THR A 102 2.81 10.19 2.78
CA THR A 102 3.04 11.51 2.16
C THR A 102 4.49 11.64 1.70
N PRO A 103 4.75 11.93 0.41
CA PRO A 103 6.09 11.93 -0.13
C PRO A 103 6.92 13.11 0.38
N THR A 104 8.22 12.88 0.58
CA THR A 104 9.18 13.95 0.85
C THR A 104 9.66 14.54 -0.47
N ILE A 105 9.68 15.87 -0.57
CA ILE A 105 10.15 16.59 -1.75
C ILE A 105 11.60 17.02 -1.54
N SER A 106 12.45 16.77 -2.53
CA SER A 106 13.84 17.24 -2.55
C SER A 106 14.15 17.88 -3.89
N TRP A 107 14.98 18.93 -3.86
CA TRP A 107 15.34 19.71 -5.05
C TRP A 107 16.81 19.50 -5.40
N SER A 108 17.10 19.41 -6.69
CA SER A 108 18.47 19.33 -7.20
C SER A 108 18.60 20.03 -8.56
N SER A 109 19.77 20.60 -8.82
CA SER A 109 20.16 21.15 -10.12
C SER A 109 21.54 20.61 -10.49
N GLY A 110 21.59 19.79 -11.54
CA GLY A 110 22.78 18.97 -11.83
C GLY A 110 23.10 18.04 -10.66
N GLU A 111 24.34 18.09 -10.18
CA GLU A 111 24.80 17.30 -9.02
C GLU A 111 24.55 17.99 -7.67
N ARG A 112 24.10 19.26 -7.67
CA ARG A 112 23.86 20.02 -6.44
C ARG A 112 22.47 19.73 -5.91
N VAL A 113 22.39 19.20 -4.70
CA VAL A 113 21.16 19.06 -3.91
C VAL A 113 20.95 20.31 -3.07
N PHE A 114 19.71 20.79 -3.00
CA PHE A 114 19.33 21.95 -2.20
C PHE A 114 18.65 21.51 -0.92
N THR A 115 18.93 22.23 0.16
CA THR A 115 18.23 22.07 1.44
C THR A 115 17.00 22.98 1.52
N GLU A 116 16.06 22.66 2.40
CA GLU A 116 14.83 23.45 2.57
C GLU A 116 15.15 24.92 2.92
N GLY A 117 14.64 25.86 2.13
CA GLY A 117 14.88 27.30 2.31
C GLY A 117 16.15 27.86 1.65
N GLU A 118 16.94 27.04 0.97
CA GLU A 118 18.18 27.47 0.31
C GLU A 118 17.90 28.29 -0.97
N GLN A 119 18.48 29.49 -1.07
CA GLN A 119 18.35 30.36 -2.24
C GLN A 119 19.44 30.05 -3.26
N VAL A 120 19.06 29.95 -4.54
CA VAL A 120 20.00 29.80 -5.66
C VAL A 120 20.17 31.16 -6.31
N ARG A 121 21.42 31.63 -6.40
CA ARG A 121 21.79 32.93 -6.99
C ARG A 121 22.30 32.75 -8.41
#